data_AF-A0A0M3KBY7-F1
#
_entry.id   AF-A0A0M3KBY7-F1
#
_cell.length_a   1.000
_cell.length_b   1.000
_cell.length_c   1.000
_cell.angle_alpha   90.00
_cell.angle_beta   90.00
_cell.angle_gamma   90.00
#
_symmetry.space_group_name_H-M   'P 1'
#
loop_
_entity.id
_entity.type
_entity.pdbx_description
1 polymer ?
#
loop_
_entity_poly.entity_id
_entity_poly.type
_entity_poly.pdbx_seq_one_letter_code
_entity_poly.pdbx_strand_id
1 'polypeptide(L)'
;MRRKVIFASVVFFFKYFPFKGDNWNANDLFRFQYGCFDGVEADELREICEEWLNRLYAIPKKYCYLAWYASAIYACFYRIAPLITDIDDKKDLWQDVKREYAEIMQMGRRIWRRPTHPSRLRVVYDLGMLCVRFNELHVSS
;
A
#
# COMPACT_ATOMS: atom_id res chain seq x y z
N MET A 1 28.49 -23.92 25.48
CA MET A 1 29.08 -23.64 24.16
C MET A 1 28.08 -22.82 23.34
N ARG A 2 28.58 -21.91 22.49
CA ARG A 2 27.96 -20.62 22.15
C ARG A 2 26.65 -20.70 21.35
N ARG A 3 25.61 -20.00 21.83
CA ARG A 3 24.55 -19.43 20.97
C ARG A 3 25.21 -18.36 20.09
N LYS A 4 25.41 -18.62 18.80
CA LYS A 4 25.88 -17.64 17.83
C LYS A 4 24.71 -17.22 16.94
N VAL A 5 24.15 -16.06 17.27
CA VAL A 5 23.79 -14.95 16.36
C VAL A 5 23.28 -15.37 14.97
N ILE A 6 21.95 -15.47 14.85
CA ILE A 6 21.24 -15.31 13.58
C ILE A 6 20.19 -14.21 13.81
N PHE A 7 20.64 -12.98 14.06
CA PHE A 7 19.74 -11.82 14.15
C PHE A 7 20.23 -10.61 13.33
N ALA A 8 21.39 -10.73 12.67
CA ALA A 8 22.02 -9.62 11.96
C ALA A 8 21.77 -9.61 10.43
N SER A 9 21.28 -10.70 9.84
CA SER A 9 21.20 -10.79 8.36
C SER A 9 19.87 -10.37 7.74
N VAL A 10 18.79 -10.21 8.52
CA VAL A 10 17.49 -9.78 7.97
C VAL A 10 17.36 -8.25 7.96
N VAL A 11 18.02 -7.56 8.89
CA VAL A 11 17.93 -6.10 9.03
C VAL A 11 18.71 -5.36 7.93
N PHE A 12 19.76 -5.98 7.38
CA PHE A 12 20.61 -5.31 6.38
C PHE A 12 20.10 -5.38 4.93
N PHE A 13 19.16 -6.27 4.62
CA PHE A 13 18.63 -6.41 3.26
C PHE A 13 17.54 -5.39 2.90
N PHE A 14 17.01 -4.67 3.89
CA PHE A 14 15.95 -3.66 3.72
C PHE A 14 16.44 -2.21 3.73
N LYS A 15 17.75 -1.98 3.95
CA LYS A 15 18.26 -0.63 4.28
C LYS A 15 18.57 0.27 3.08
N TYR A 16 18.38 -0.20 1.85
CA TYR A 16 18.53 0.64 0.68
C TYR A 16 17.43 0.27 -0.31
N PHE A 17 16.53 1.22 -0.56
CA PHE A 17 15.71 1.21 -1.77
C PHE A 17 16.25 2.31 -2.70
N PRO A 18 17.33 2.07 -3.46
CA PRO A 18 17.86 3.08 -4.34
C PRO A 18 17.32 2.81 -5.74
N PHE A 19 16.18 3.37 -6.16
CA PHE A 19 15.82 3.21 -7.58
C PHE A 19 15.11 4.43 -8.18
N LYS A 20 15.86 5.51 -8.40
CA LYS A 20 15.65 6.32 -9.61
C LYS A 20 16.21 5.52 -10.80
N GLY A 21 15.34 4.82 -11.53
CA GLY A 21 15.73 4.08 -12.74
C GLY A 21 14.52 3.49 -13.47
N ASP A 22 14.61 3.41 -14.80
CA ASP A 22 13.47 3.12 -15.70
C ASP A 22 12.93 1.66 -15.67
N ASN A 23 13.54 0.77 -14.88
CA ASN A 23 13.28 -0.68 -14.93
C ASN A 23 12.70 -1.26 -13.63
N TRP A 24 11.68 -0.62 -13.06
CA TRP A 24 10.97 -1.18 -11.89
C TRP A 24 10.17 -2.43 -12.30
N ASN A 25 10.31 -3.51 -11.53
CA ASN A 25 9.66 -4.79 -11.79
C ASN A 25 8.81 -5.28 -10.60
N ALA A 26 8.18 -6.45 -10.76
CA ALA A 26 7.30 -7.01 -9.73
C ALA A 26 8.02 -7.28 -8.39
N ASN A 27 9.30 -7.64 -8.40
CA ASN A 27 10.10 -7.85 -7.19
C ASN A 27 10.30 -6.53 -6.42
N ASP A 28 10.49 -5.43 -7.14
CA ASP A 28 10.59 -4.10 -6.53
C ASP A 28 9.27 -3.72 -5.85
N LEU A 29 8.14 -4.04 -6.48
CA LEU A 29 6.82 -3.82 -5.86
C LEU A 29 6.65 -4.67 -4.59
N PHE A 30 7.07 -5.94 -4.61
CA PHE A 30 7.04 -6.76 -3.40
C PHE A 30 7.91 -6.19 -2.28
N ARG A 31 9.13 -5.75 -2.61
CA ARG A 31 10.01 -5.09 -1.64
C ARG A 31 9.41 -3.79 -1.13
N PHE A 32 8.72 -3.02 -1.97
CA PHE A 32 8.03 -1.80 -1.55
C PHE A 32 6.85 -2.10 -0.61
N GLN A 33 6.06 -3.15 -0.89
CA GLN A 33 4.91 -3.51 -0.06
C GLN A 33 5.32 -3.90 1.36
N TYR A 34 6.42 -4.66 1.49
CA TYR A 34 6.89 -5.22 2.77
C TYR A 34 8.14 -4.53 3.33
N GLY A 35 8.59 -3.46 2.68
CA GLY A 35 9.80 -2.74 3.04
C GLY A 35 9.62 -1.83 4.24
N CYS A 36 10.75 -1.58 4.92
CA CYS A 36 10.87 -0.55 5.94
C CYS A 36 11.30 0.77 5.29
N PHE A 37 10.60 1.86 5.61
CA PHE A 37 10.87 3.21 5.08
C PHE A 37 11.33 4.17 6.19
N ASP A 38 11.82 3.63 7.31
CA ASP A 38 12.35 4.42 8.41
C ASP A 38 13.57 5.22 7.93
N GLY A 39 13.50 6.55 8.09
CA GLY A 39 14.56 7.46 7.67
C GLY A 39 14.54 7.86 6.19
N VAL A 40 13.50 7.48 5.43
CA VAL A 40 13.20 8.09 4.14
C VAL A 40 12.47 9.41 4.38
N GLU A 41 12.89 10.47 3.69
CA GLU A 41 12.26 11.79 3.81
C GLU A 41 10.80 11.75 3.31
N ALA A 42 9.95 12.57 3.92
CA ALA A 42 8.51 12.61 3.63
C ALA A 42 8.21 12.84 2.13
N ASP A 43 8.90 13.79 1.51
CA ASP A 43 8.70 14.14 0.10
C ASP A 43 9.16 13.01 -0.82
N GLU A 44 10.30 12.37 -0.54
CA GLU A 44 10.79 11.22 -1.30
C GLU A 44 9.83 10.02 -1.17
N LEU A 45 9.32 9.76 0.03
CA LEU A 45 8.35 8.69 0.26
C LEU A 45 7.05 8.93 -0.52
N ARG A 46 6.60 10.18 -0.57
CA ARG A 46 5.43 10.59 -1.34
C ARG A 46 5.66 10.34 -2.84
N GLU A 47 6.77 10.82 -3.40
CA GLU A 47 7.13 10.61 -4.82
C GLU A 47 7.14 9.12 -5.18
N ILE A 48 7.75 8.28 -4.34
CA ILE A 48 7.80 6.82 -4.56
C ILE A 48 6.39 6.22 -4.58
N CYS A 49 5.52 6.62 -3.65
CA CYS A 49 4.16 6.07 -3.57
C CYS A 49 3.29 6.54 -4.74
N GLU A 50 3.41 7.80 -5.15
CA GLU A 50 2.70 8.36 -6.31
C GLU A 50 3.13 7.66 -7.61
N GLU A 51 4.43 7.43 -7.79
CA GLU A 51 4.93 6.70 -8.96
C GLU A 51 4.44 5.25 -8.99
N TRP A 52 4.40 4.56 -7.84
CA TRP A 52 3.78 3.24 -7.76
C TRP A 52 2.29 3.27 -8.08
N LEU A 53 1.54 4.27 -7.60
CA LEU A 53 0.11 4.41 -7.92
C LEU A 53 -0.10 4.62 -9.42
N ASN A 54 0.67 5.50 -10.06
CA ASN A 54 0.60 5.74 -11.50
C ASN A 54 0.79 4.44 -12.30
N ARG A 55 1.80 3.65 -11.92
CA ARG A 55 2.07 2.34 -12.54
C ARG A 55 0.97 1.33 -12.28
N LEU A 56 0.45 1.27 -11.06
CA LEU A 56 -0.63 0.37 -10.69
C LEU A 56 -1.92 0.71 -11.48
N TYR A 57 -2.27 1.98 -11.60
CA TYR A 57 -3.43 2.42 -12.37
C TYR A 57 -3.33 2.12 -13.87
N ALA A 58 -2.11 2.11 -14.41
CA ALA A 58 -1.88 1.70 -15.80
C ALA A 58 -2.11 0.20 -16.04
N ILE A 59 -2.10 -0.64 -14.99
CA ILE A 59 -2.32 -2.08 -15.12
C ILE A 59 -3.83 -2.36 -15.24
N PRO A 60 -4.30 -2.99 -16.34
CA PRO A 60 -5.70 -3.40 -16.43
C PRO A 60 -6.04 -4.38 -15.30
N LYS A 61 -7.09 -4.10 -14.52
CA LYS A 61 -7.52 -4.97 -13.42
C LYS A 61 -8.02 -6.31 -13.99
N LYS A 62 -7.43 -7.44 -13.58
CA LYS A 62 -7.96 -8.78 -13.87
C LYS A 62 -8.27 -9.53 -12.59
N TYR A 63 -9.28 -10.38 -12.69
CA TYR A 63 -9.83 -11.18 -11.61
C TYR A 63 -8.77 -11.96 -10.80
N CYS A 64 -7.75 -12.52 -11.46
CA CYS A 64 -6.74 -13.37 -10.81
C CYS A 64 -5.77 -12.64 -9.86
N TYR A 65 -5.68 -11.31 -9.91
CA TYR A 65 -4.76 -10.54 -9.04
C TYR A 65 -5.42 -9.36 -8.32
N LEU A 66 -6.75 -9.31 -8.23
CA LEU A 66 -7.46 -8.23 -7.55
C LEU A 66 -7.01 -7.99 -6.10
N ALA A 67 -6.76 -9.06 -5.34
CA ALA A 67 -6.31 -8.95 -3.96
C ALA A 67 -4.87 -8.44 -3.83
N TRP A 68 -4.03 -8.81 -4.79
CA TRP A 68 -2.65 -8.33 -4.86
C TRP A 68 -2.63 -6.85 -5.24
N TYR A 69 -3.43 -6.45 -6.23
CA TYR A 69 -3.60 -5.06 -6.62
C TYR A 69 -4.09 -4.21 -5.44
N ALA A 70 -5.12 -4.68 -4.71
CA ALA A 70 -5.62 -4.02 -3.50
C ALA A 70 -4.51 -3.83 -2.45
N SER A 71 -3.73 -4.88 -2.18
CA SER A 71 -2.60 -4.81 -1.26
C SER A 71 -1.49 -3.87 -1.73
N ALA A 72 -1.35 -3.63 -3.03
CA ALA A 72 -0.33 -2.74 -3.59
C ALA A 72 -0.76 -1.28 -3.42
N ILE A 73 -1.99 -0.93 -3.82
CA ILE A 73 -2.52 0.43 -3.62
C ILE A 73 -2.66 0.77 -2.13
N TYR A 74 -3.01 -0.22 -1.28
CA TYR A 74 -3.00 -0.07 0.18
C TYR A 74 -1.68 0.48 0.70
N ALA A 75 -0.57 -0.14 0.25
CA ALA A 75 0.77 0.19 0.70
C ALA A 75 1.14 1.64 0.32
N CYS A 76 0.66 2.15 -0.81
CA CYS A 76 0.83 3.54 -1.20
C CYS A 76 -0.04 4.47 -0.35
N PHE A 77 -1.36 4.26 -0.34
CA PHE A 77 -2.29 5.16 0.34
C PHE A 77 -2.07 5.24 1.85
N TYR A 78 -1.71 4.12 2.48
CA TYR A 78 -1.41 4.09 3.92
C TYR A 78 -0.21 4.96 4.27
N ARG A 79 0.77 5.07 3.36
CA ARG A 79 1.97 5.90 3.53
C ARG A 79 1.79 7.34 3.08
N ILE A 80 0.98 7.61 2.05
CA ILE A 80 0.67 8.97 1.59
C ILE A 80 -0.24 9.70 2.58
N ALA A 81 -1.25 9.02 3.14
CA ALA A 81 -2.24 9.65 4.01
C ALA A 81 -1.70 10.52 5.16
N PRO A 82 -0.63 10.15 5.90
CA PRO A 82 -0.04 11.03 6.92
C PRO A 82 0.81 12.18 6.37
N LEU A 83 1.18 12.15 5.09
CA LEU A 83 2.02 13.17 4.44
C LEU A 83 1.19 14.33 3.87
N ILE A 84 -0.12 14.13 3.69
CA ILE A 84 -1.04 15.18 3.23
C ILE A 84 -1.51 15.99 4.43
N THR A 85 -1.10 17.25 4.49
CA THR A 85 -1.43 18.20 5.56
C THR A 85 -2.72 18.96 5.29
N ASP A 86 -3.04 19.23 4.02
CA ASP A 86 -4.28 19.89 3.62
C ASP A 86 -5.48 18.95 3.76
N ILE A 87 -6.55 19.43 4.40
CA ILE A 87 -7.70 18.61 4.73
C ILE A 87 -8.56 18.29 3.50
N ASP A 88 -8.61 19.18 2.51
CA ASP A 88 -9.43 19.01 1.32
C ASP A 88 -8.72 18.08 0.33
N ASP A 89 -7.41 18.24 0.14
CA ASP A 89 -6.57 17.29 -0.62
C ASP A 89 -6.68 15.87 -0.04
N LYS A 90 -6.71 15.75 1.30
CA LYS A 90 -6.85 14.46 1.96
C LYS A 90 -8.24 13.86 1.79
N LYS A 91 -9.30 14.68 1.76
CA LYS A 91 -10.66 14.21 1.44
C LYS A 91 -10.72 13.71 0.01
N ASP A 92 -10.11 14.41 -0.94
CA ASP A 92 -10.09 14.02 -2.34
C ASP A 92 -9.34 12.70 -2.52
N LEU A 93 -8.16 12.56 -1.90
CA LEU A 93 -7.42 11.31 -1.86
C LEU A 93 -8.27 10.17 -1.26
N TRP A 94 -9.03 10.45 -0.20
CA TRP A 94 -9.92 9.46 0.40
C TRP A 94 -11.08 9.06 -0.53
N GLN A 95 -11.63 9.98 -1.32
CA GLN A 95 -12.63 9.64 -2.33
C GLN A 95 -12.06 8.70 -3.39
N ASP A 96 -10.82 8.94 -3.81
CA ASP A 96 -10.13 8.09 -4.77
C ASP A 96 -9.91 6.67 -4.22
N VAL A 97 -9.47 6.55 -2.96
CA VAL A 97 -9.35 5.25 -2.27
C VAL A 97 -10.67 4.51 -2.25
N LYS A 98 -11.76 5.17 -1.84
CA LYS A 98 -13.09 4.55 -1.78
C LYS A 98 -13.55 4.07 -3.15
N ARG A 99 -13.31 4.86 -4.21
CA ARG A 99 -13.67 4.51 -5.59
C ARG A 99 -12.92 3.26 -6.04
N GLU A 100 -11.61 3.19 -5.82
CA GLU A 100 -10.80 2.02 -6.17
C GLU A 100 -11.25 0.75 -5.42
N TYR A 101 -11.46 0.84 -4.11
CA TYR A 101 -11.90 -0.30 -3.31
C TYR A 101 -13.33 -0.75 -3.63
N ALA A 102 -14.22 0.18 -4.00
CA ALA A 102 -15.56 -0.15 -4.46
C ALA A 102 -15.51 -0.97 -5.76
N GLU A 103 -14.66 -0.57 -6.72
CA GLU A 103 -14.46 -1.31 -7.96
C GLU A 103 -13.87 -2.71 -7.69
N ILE A 104 -12.84 -2.81 -6.86
CA ILE A 104 -12.21 -4.09 -6.48
C ILE A 104 -13.24 -5.03 -5.86
N MET A 105 -14.03 -4.54 -4.90
CA MET A 105 -15.08 -5.34 -4.26
C MET A 105 -16.15 -5.75 -5.26
N GLN A 106 -16.55 -4.86 -6.18
CA GLN A 106 -17.53 -5.15 -7.22
C GLN A 106 -17.05 -6.24 -8.18
N MET A 107 -15.82 -6.15 -8.66
CA MET A 107 -15.21 -7.19 -9.50
C MET A 107 -15.05 -8.49 -8.71
N GLY A 108 -14.64 -8.39 -7.44
CA GLY A 108 -14.42 -9.50 -6.54
C GLY A 108 -15.67 -10.34 -6.24
N ARG A 109 -16.89 -9.77 -6.33
CA ARG A 109 -18.15 -10.50 -6.03
C ARG A 109 -18.30 -11.81 -6.80
N ARG A 110 -17.78 -11.88 -8.03
CA ARG A 110 -17.88 -13.08 -8.89
C ARG A 110 -16.96 -14.22 -8.44
N ILE A 111 -15.82 -13.88 -7.83
CA ILE A 111 -14.77 -14.83 -7.42
C ILE A 111 -14.86 -15.12 -5.92
N TRP A 112 -14.97 -14.08 -5.09
CA TRP A 112 -14.97 -14.15 -3.63
C TRP A 112 -16.40 -14.24 -3.09
N ARG A 113 -17.13 -15.25 -3.57
CA ARG A 113 -18.56 -15.43 -3.29
C ARG A 113 -18.85 -15.53 -1.79
N ARG A 114 -17.98 -16.22 -1.04
CA ARG A 114 -18.11 -16.36 0.41
C ARG A 114 -17.53 -15.14 1.13
N PRO A 115 -18.21 -14.61 2.16
CA PRO A 115 -17.65 -13.55 3.00
C PRO A 115 -16.31 -13.91 3.63
N THR A 116 -16.10 -15.21 3.93
CA THR A 116 -14.88 -15.75 4.54
C THR A 116 -13.76 -16.05 3.55
N HIS A 117 -13.92 -15.70 2.27
CA HIS A 117 -12.86 -15.93 1.28
C HIS A 117 -11.59 -15.14 1.66
N PRO A 118 -10.39 -15.75 1.75
CA PRO A 118 -9.19 -15.11 2.28
C PRO A 118 -8.85 -13.77 1.60
N SER A 119 -8.90 -13.74 0.26
CA SER A 119 -8.70 -12.50 -0.51
C SER A 119 -9.70 -11.39 -0.17
N ARG A 120 -10.97 -11.73 0.04
CA ARG A 120 -11.99 -10.74 0.41
C ARG A 120 -11.74 -10.20 1.80
N LEU A 121 -11.42 -11.09 2.76
CA LEU A 121 -11.05 -10.68 4.11
C LEU A 121 -9.83 -9.77 4.10
N ARG A 122 -8.82 -10.05 3.27
CA ARG A 122 -7.65 -9.19 3.11
C ARG A 122 -8.02 -7.80 2.60
N VAL A 123 -8.83 -7.70 1.55
CA VAL A 123 -9.26 -6.39 1.01
C VAL A 123 -10.10 -5.62 2.02
N VAL A 124 -10.98 -6.29 2.77
CA VAL A 124 -11.75 -5.67 3.87
C VAL A 124 -10.82 -5.15 4.96
N TYR A 125 -9.81 -5.92 5.35
CA TYR A 125 -8.82 -5.51 6.34
C TYR A 125 -8.05 -4.27 5.88
N ASP A 126 -7.50 -4.29 4.66
CA ASP A 126 -6.74 -3.17 4.10
C ASP A 126 -7.61 -1.89 4.07
N LEU A 127 -8.87 -1.99 3.63
CA LEU A 127 -9.80 -0.85 3.66
C LEU A 127 -10.09 -0.37 5.08
N GLY A 128 -10.29 -1.28 6.03
CA GLY A 128 -10.51 -0.93 7.44
C GLY A 128 -9.33 -0.16 8.04
N MET A 129 -8.10 -0.58 7.72
CA MET A 129 -6.88 0.13 8.15
C MET A 129 -6.78 1.52 7.53
N LEU A 130 -7.17 1.68 6.26
CA LEU A 130 -7.24 2.99 5.60
C LEU A 130 -8.31 3.89 6.24
N CYS A 131 -9.49 3.35 6.59
CA CYS A 131 -10.52 4.12 7.30
C CYS A 131 -9.97 4.73 8.60
N VAL A 132 -9.22 3.94 9.40
CA VAL A 132 -8.58 4.45 10.61
C VAL A 132 -7.56 5.54 10.26
N ARG A 133 -6.66 5.26 9.30
CA ARG A 133 -5.58 6.17 8.90
C ARG A 133 -6.08 7.53 8.38
N PHE A 134 -7.20 7.54 7.66
CA PHE A 134 -7.79 8.78 7.15
C PHE A 134 -8.65 9.50 8.19
N ASN A 135 -9.13 8.82 9.24
CA ASN A 135 -9.92 9.40 10.32
C ASN A 135 -9.07 10.10 11.42
N GLU A 136 -7.78 9.78 11.55
CA GLU A 136 -6.89 10.32 12.61
C GLU A 136 -6.75 11.86 12.63
N LEU A 137 -7.27 12.60 11.65
CA LEU A 137 -7.11 14.06 11.54
C LEU A 137 -8.22 14.92 12.16
N HIS A 138 -9.20 14.34 12.84
CA HIS A 138 -10.17 15.13 13.62
C HIS A 138 -9.68 15.51 15.04
N VAL A 139 -8.45 15.15 15.45
CA VAL A 139 -7.98 15.26 16.84
C VAL A 139 -6.87 16.31 17.06
N SER A 140 -6.53 17.10 16.04
CA SER A 140 -5.68 18.30 16.22
C SER A 140 -6.55 19.56 16.12
N SER A 141 -7.30 19.84 17.18
CA SER A 141 -7.96 21.13 17.45
C SER A 141 -7.28 21.82 18.62
#